data_AF-A0A3D9IZP2-F1
#
_entry.id   AF-A0A3D9IZP2-F1
#
_cell.length_a   1.000
_cell.length_b   1.000
_cell.length_c   1.000
_cell.angle_alpha   90.00
_cell.angle_beta   90.00
_cell.angle_gamma   90.00
#
_symmetry.space_group_name_H-M   'P 1'
#
loop_
_entity.id
_entity.type
_entity.pdbx_description
1 polymer ?
#
loop_
_entity_poly.entity_id
_entity_poly.type
_entity_poly.pdbx_seq_one_letter_code
_entity_poly.pdbx_strand_id
1 'polypeptide(L)'
;MDHFFRRAIVATLALCLIFASFHAVFAEARESAPGDLKSSWASKVLQEWWGKEWIAGYPDETFRPNTNISRAEFITLTNRVLGLREKAAISFRDLPSGNWAYGQIAIAFQAGYVKGYKDGTVLPNSPISRQEAAVMVNTLLRLEEGIGGAAKFNDAADFADWSKAAIDALTAEGILSGYPDGTFRPVNKITRAEAVVVLNNALQYAKKARSITYDKPDVYGTDSGTPSIVGNVTVNSSEVTLQNRLIVGDLVIDGAKTDGNVILRNVIVRGKTYVNGGASQINIVDSALDSLQVCAAKGSVRIVEEGRTDIRETSWCSSSVPEAGVGGWSEPSDTTPPFFWPGYPQMVVESDTAVQVVAKANEQGRLYALAVLSGEASPSASQVKDGKDSIGAYALSFTQGLFAANMEKMLQLTGLTAGTDYDIYVVAEDDKGNLQPFPTKGSVLTNGVAPLKIVAASLPKGKIGDVYALQTISASGGVGARTFSLASGALPPGMAFTSSGIFSGSPTVAGTYTFTIRVTDSVGTNAQQSFSVAIDPPNPLAFFTTSLPKGKVGSVYAAQTLEISGGVGARTFSLASGALPPGMAFTSSGIFSGSPTIAGTYTFTIRVTDSLGTNAQQSFSVAIDP
;
A
#
# COMPACT_ATOMS: atom_id res chain seq x y z
N MET A 1 -56.93 40.66 9.80
CA MET A 1 -55.49 40.86 9.52
C MET A 1 -54.59 40.60 10.74
N ASP A 2 -54.98 39.74 11.69
CA ASP A 2 -54.28 39.67 12.99
C ASP A 2 -54.03 38.25 13.55
N HIS A 3 -54.24 37.21 12.73
CA HIS A 3 -53.90 35.81 13.09
C HIS A 3 -52.77 35.21 12.25
N PHE A 4 -52.46 35.80 11.10
CA PHE A 4 -51.36 35.35 10.24
C PHE A 4 -50.00 35.87 10.73
N PHE A 5 -49.94 37.08 11.27
CA PHE A 5 -48.70 37.70 11.77
C PHE A 5 -48.19 37.08 13.08
N ARG A 6 -49.09 36.60 13.95
CA ARG A 6 -48.69 35.91 15.19
C ARG A 6 -48.15 34.49 14.97
N ARG A 7 -48.55 33.82 13.88
CA ARG A 7 -47.98 32.50 13.50
C ARG A 7 -46.62 32.62 12.83
N ALA A 8 -46.37 33.72 12.11
CA ALA A 8 -45.06 34.01 11.54
C ALA A 8 -43.99 34.25 12.61
N ILE A 9 -44.31 34.96 13.70
CA ILE A 9 -43.31 35.29 14.74
C ILE A 9 -42.96 34.10 15.64
N VAL A 10 -43.88 33.17 15.91
CA VAL A 10 -43.57 31.94 16.67
C VAL A 10 -42.81 30.91 15.82
N ALA A 11 -43.03 30.87 14.51
CA ALA A 11 -42.24 30.03 13.60
C ALA A 11 -40.80 30.58 13.39
N THR A 12 -40.60 31.89 13.50
CA THR A 12 -39.26 32.51 13.32
C THR A 12 -38.40 32.43 14.60
N LEU A 13 -39.00 32.30 15.79
CA LEU A 13 -38.25 32.10 17.05
C LEU A 13 -37.95 30.62 17.38
N ALA A 14 -38.65 29.66 16.76
CA ALA A 14 -38.30 28.24 16.85
C ALA A 14 -37.30 27.78 15.76
N LEU A 15 -37.15 28.54 14.67
CA LEU A 15 -36.16 28.25 13.62
C LEU A 15 -34.77 28.82 13.93
N CYS A 16 -34.67 29.84 14.79
CA CYS A 16 -33.39 30.39 15.27
C CYS A 16 -32.75 29.60 16.44
N LEU A 17 -33.42 28.57 16.99
CA LEU A 17 -32.86 27.69 18.02
C LEU A 17 -32.43 26.30 17.52
N ILE A 18 -32.58 26.02 16.22
CA ILE A 18 -32.01 24.83 15.56
C ILE A 18 -30.75 25.19 14.73
N PHE A 19 -30.42 26.49 14.64
CA PHE A 19 -29.23 27.01 13.95
C PHE A 19 -28.12 27.53 14.90
N ALA A 20 -28.07 27.02 16.14
CA ALA A 20 -27.02 27.32 17.12
C ALA A 20 -26.17 26.10 17.51
N SER A 21 -26.09 25.08 16.65
CA SER A 21 -25.22 23.91 16.88
C SER A 21 -24.67 23.31 15.58
N PHE A 22 -24.18 24.15 14.67
CA PHE A 22 -23.20 23.73 13.65
C PHE A 22 -22.10 24.80 13.50
N HIS A 23 -21.46 25.13 14.64
CA HIS A 23 -20.04 25.47 14.65
C HIS A 23 -19.26 24.28 15.19
N ALA A 24 -19.49 23.10 14.62
CA ALA A 24 -18.39 22.16 14.51
C ALA A 24 -17.59 22.65 13.31
N VAL A 25 -16.62 23.52 13.57
CA VAL A 25 -15.38 23.49 12.80
C VAL A 25 -15.07 22.01 12.64
N PHE A 26 -15.04 21.49 11.40
CA PHE A 26 -14.41 20.21 11.16
C PHE A 26 -12.94 20.40 11.56
N ALA A 27 -12.65 20.24 12.84
CA ALA A 27 -11.41 19.61 13.23
C ALA A 27 -11.53 18.24 12.59
N GLU A 28 -10.95 18.08 11.39
CA GLU A 28 -10.70 16.75 10.87
C GLU A 28 -10.05 15.98 12.01
N ALA A 29 -10.76 14.98 12.51
CA ALA A 29 -10.25 14.13 13.56
C ALA A 29 -9.01 13.46 12.97
N ARG A 30 -7.83 13.97 13.36
CA ARG A 30 -6.53 13.38 13.05
C ARG A 30 -6.65 11.89 13.21
N GLU A 31 -6.37 11.11 12.16
CA GLU A 31 -6.46 9.66 12.22
C GLU A 31 -5.69 9.18 13.45
N SER A 32 -6.41 8.52 14.36
CA SER A 32 -5.82 8.14 15.64
C SER A 32 -4.67 7.19 15.36
N ALA A 33 -3.49 7.46 15.92
CA ALA A 33 -2.31 6.64 15.68
C ALA A 33 -2.63 5.15 15.95
N PRO A 34 -2.30 4.24 15.02
CA PRO A 34 -2.59 2.82 15.15
C PRO A 34 -2.17 2.24 16.50
N GLY A 35 -2.96 1.29 17.00
CA GLY A 35 -2.74 0.69 18.32
C GLY A 35 -1.36 0.04 18.46
N ASP A 36 -0.84 -0.52 17.36
CA ASP A 36 0.45 -1.20 17.33
C ASP A 36 1.67 -0.24 17.35
N LEU A 37 1.51 1.06 17.04
CA LEU A 37 2.54 2.06 17.35
C LEU A 37 2.68 2.22 18.87
N LYS A 38 1.53 2.32 19.57
CA LYS A 38 1.50 2.64 21.00
C LYS A 38 2.18 1.56 21.84
N SER A 39 1.99 0.29 21.47
CA SER A 39 2.61 -0.87 22.12
C SER A 39 4.04 -1.19 21.67
N SER A 40 4.59 -0.45 20.70
CA SER A 40 5.95 -0.66 20.21
C SER A 40 7.00 -0.20 21.23
N TRP A 41 8.17 -0.86 21.25
CA TRP A 41 9.33 -0.37 21.99
C TRP A 41 9.78 1.03 21.52
N ALA A 42 9.48 1.39 20.26
CA ALA A 42 9.77 2.68 19.66
C ALA A 42 8.58 3.68 19.71
N SER A 43 7.59 3.41 20.56
CA SER A 43 6.29 4.11 20.61
C SER A 43 6.41 5.64 20.61
N LYS A 44 7.34 6.21 21.39
CA LYS A 44 7.53 7.67 21.46
C LYS A 44 7.88 8.28 20.10
N VAL A 45 8.88 7.72 19.42
CA VAL A 45 9.37 8.24 18.12
C VAL A 45 8.36 7.97 17.01
N LEU A 46 7.74 6.78 17.01
CA LEU A 46 6.72 6.44 16.02
C LEU A 46 5.51 7.37 16.11
N GLN A 47 5.02 7.68 17.31
CA GLN A 47 3.90 8.61 17.48
C GLN A 47 4.28 10.04 17.07
N GLU A 48 5.51 10.47 17.34
CA GLU A 48 6.01 11.78 16.89
C GLU A 48 6.02 11.87 15.36
N TRP A 49 6.56 10.84 14.69
CA TRP A 49 6.63 10.79 13.23
C TRP A 49 5.27 10.61 12.56
N TRP A 50 4.37 9.85 13.17
CA TRP A 50 2.96 9.76 12.76
C TRP A 50 2.32 11.14 12.81
N GLY A 51 2.53 11.85 13.91
CA GLY A 51 1.97 13.17 14.09
C GLY A 51 2.48 14.21 13.08
N LYS A 52 3.70 14.05 12.59
CA LYS A 52 4.30 14.88 11.54
C LYS A 52 3.97 14.43 10.12
N GLU A 53 3.17 13.36 9.96
CA GLU A 53 2.85 12.72 8.68
C GLU A 53 4.10 12.22 7.92
N TRP A 54 5.19 11.94 8.65
CA TRP A 54 6.42 11.42 8.06
C TRP A 54 6.32 9.92 7.76
N ILE A 55 5.47 9.22 8.49
CA ILE A 55 5.13 7.81 8.29
C ILE A 55 3.63 7.63 8.13
N ALA A 56 3.26 6.57 7.43
CA ALA A 56 1.87 6.16 7.23
C ALA A 56 1.72 4.66 7.55
N GLY A 57 0.50 4.29 7.92
CA GLY A 57 0.09 2.90 8.15
C GLY A 57 -0.33 2.20 6.86
N TYR A 58 -0.81 0.97 7.01
CA TYR A 58 -1.45 0.21 5.96
C TYR A 58 -2.97 0.49 5.95
N PRO A 59 -3.68 0.19 4.85
CA PRO A 59 -5.13 0.37 4.78
C PRO A 59 -5.94 -0.43 5.81
N ASP A 60 -5.32 -1.40 6.49
CA ASP A 60 -5.92 -2.19 7.57
C ASP A 60 -5.72 -1.56 8.96
N GLU A 61 -5.40 -0.26 9.01
CA GLU A 61 -5.21 0.53 10.23
C GLU A 61 -4.03 0.04 11.11
N THR A 62 -3.04 -0.67 10.53
CA THR A 62 -1.82 -1.11 11.23
C THR A 62 -0.57 -0.38 10.75
N PHE A 63 0.47 -0.29 11.58
CA PHE A 63 1.80 0.19 11.14
C PHE A 63 2.83 -0.92 10.93
N ARG A 64 2.66 -2.03 11.65
CA ARG A 64 3.50 -3.23 11.66
C ARG A 64 4.96 -2.93 12.00
N PRO A 65 5.26 -2.40 13.20
CA PRO A 65 6.59 -1.91 13.57
C PRO A 65 7.69 -2.98 13.49
N ASN A 66 7.35 -4.25 13.69
CA ASN A 66 8.29 -5.37 13.70
C ASN A 66 8.46 -6.05 12.33
N THR A 67 7.78 -5.57 11.29
CA THR A 67 7.95 -6.10 9.93
C THR A 67 9.20 -5.49 9.31
N ASN A 68 9.92 -6.31 8.53
CA ASN A 68 11.09 -5.86 7.79
C ASN A 68 10.71 -4.84 6.71
N ILE A 69 11.51 -3.78 6.59
CA ILE A 69 11.30 -2.75 5.55
C ILE A 69 12.12 -3.08 4.31
N SER A 70 11.54 -2.85 3.12
CA SER A 70 12.28 -2.95 1.86
C SER A 70 13.30 -1.82 1.71
N ARG A 71 14.29 -2.04 0.85
CA ARG A 71 15.31 -1.04 0.53
C ARG A 71 14.71 0.23 -0.05
N ALA A 72 13.73 0.13 -0.95
CA ALA A 72 13.04 1.29 -1.53
C ALA A 72 12.21 2.05 -0.49
N GLU A 73 11.53 1.36 0.44
CA GLU A 73 10.80 2.02 1.52
C GLU A 73 11.74 2.74 2.49
N PHE A 74 12.88 2.14 2.86
CA PHE A 74 13.91 2.79 3.69
C PHE A 74 14.45 4.05 3.02
N ILE A 75 14.74 3.98 1.71
CA ILE A 75 15.17 5.12 0.90
C ILE A 75 14.08 6.21 0.88
N THR A 76 12.81 5.82 0.71
CA THR A 76 11.68 6.74 0.69
C THR A 76 11.53 7.50 2.00
N LEU A 77 11.62 6.80 3.14
CA LEU A 77 11.61 7.43 4.46
C LEU A 77 12.80 8.37 4.63
N THR A 78 13.99 7.95 4.20
CA THR A 78 15.21 8.76 4.25
C THR A 78 15.06 10.07 3.46
N ASN A 79 14.63 9.99 2.20
CA ASN A 79 14.38 11.15 1.34
C ASN A 79 13.37 12.11 1.96
N ARG A 80 12.24 11.56 2.44
CA ARG A 80 11.16 12.35 3.03
C ARG A 80 11.65 13.12 4.27
N VAL A 81 12.32 12.43 5.18
CA VAL A 81 12.76 12.99 6.46
C VAL A 81 13.88 14.00 6.26
N LEU A 82 14.76 13.79 5.28
CA LEU A 82 15.85 14.71 4.94
C LEU A 82 15.48 15.76 3.89
N GLY A 83 14.25 15.75 3.39
CA GLY A 83 13.78 16.72 2.39
C GLY A 83 14.46 16.63 1.03
N LEU A 84 15.03 15.49 0.67
CA LEU A 84 15.76 15.31 -0.59
C LEU A 84 14.78 15.24 -1.77
N ARG A 85 15.03 16.02 -2.82
CA ARG A 85 14.10 16.17 -3.97
C ARG A 85 14.76 16.08 -5.34
N GLU A 86 16.04 16.44 -5.43
CA GLU A 86 16.78 16.47 -6.69
C GLU A 86 17.01 15.06 -7.24
N LYS A 87 16.75 14.85 -8.53
CA LYS A 87 16.87 13.55 -9.20
C LYS A 87 18.04 13.50 -10.16
N ALA A 88 18.75 12.38 -10.17
CA ALA A 88 19.72 12.04 -11.21
C ALA A 88 19.08 11.16 -12.28
N ALA A 89 19.61 11.19 -13.50
CA ALA A 89 19.36 10.12 -14.46
C ALA A 89 20.02 8.83 -13.96
N ILE A 90 19.25 7.75 -13.88
CA ILE A 90 19.71 6.44 -13.38
C ILE A 90 19.27 5.32 -14.32
N SER A 91 20.00 4.21 -14.31
CA SER A 91 19.64 2.99 -15.01
C SER A 91 20.09 1.78 -14.21
N PHE A 92 19.16 0.92 -13.83
CA PHE A 92 19.42 -0.35 -13.15
C PHE A 92 18.58 -1.44 -13.80
N ARG A 93 19.14 -2.66 -13.88
CA ARG A 93 18.52 -3.81 -14.56
C ARG A 93 17.16 -4.21 -13.97
N ASP A 94 16.99 -4.02 -12.66
CA ASP A 94 15.81 -4.41 -11.89
C ASP A 94 14.89 -3.22 -11.52
N LEU A 95 15.13 -2.04 -12.11
CA LEU A 95 14.36 -0.83 -11.82
C LEU A 95 13.93 -0.10 -13.12
N PRO A 96 12.80 -0.50 -13.73
CA PRO A 96 12.24 0.23 -14.86
C PRO A 96 11.69 1.60 -14.41
N SER A 97 11.64 2.57 -15.33
CA SER A 97 11.18 3.95 -15.06
C SER A 97 9.75 4.06 -14.55
N GLY A 98 8.87 3.11 -14.91
CA GLY A 98 7.50 3.02 -14.41
C GLY A 98 7.35 2.42 -13.01
N ASN A 99 8.44 1.97 -12.38
CA ASN A 99 8.40 1.46 -11.01
C ASN A 99 8.22 2.62 -10.01
N TRP A 100 7.34 2.47 -9.02
CA TRP A 100 7.08 3.47 -7.98
C TRP A 100 8.36 3.95 -7.26
N ALA A 101 9.34 3.06 -7.09
CA ALA A 101 10.60 3.35 -6.42
C ALA A 101 11.60 4.12 -7.29
N TYR A 102 11.37 4.22 -8.61
CA TYR A 102 12.32 4.84 -9.54
C TYR A 102 12.66 6.27 -9.14
N GLY A 103 11.63 7.08 -8.87
CA GLY A 103 11.82 8.47 -8.45
C GLY A 103 12.59 8.60 -7.13
N GLN A 104 12.35 7.70 -6.18
CA GLN A 104 13.00 7.73 -4.86
C GLN A 104 14.48 7.32 -4.94
N ILE A 105 14.78 6.32 -5.76
CA ILE A 105 16.15 5.86 -5.98
C ILE A 105 16.94 6.89 -6.80
N ALA A 106 16.31 7.59 -7.76
CA ALA A 106 16.93 8.68 -8.49
C ALA A 106 17.35 9.83 -7.57
N ILE A 107 16.53 10.14 -6.56
CA ILE A 107 16.89 11.11 -5.51
C ILE A 107 18.05 10.62 -4.67
N ALA A 108 17.99 9.35 -4.25
CA ALA A 108 19.03 8.77 -3.41
C ALA A 108 20.40 8.67 -4.12
N PHE A 109 20.37 8.42 -5.43
CA PHE A 109 21.54 8.41 -6.29
C PHE A 109 22.12 9.82 -6.45
N GLN A 110 21.27 10.82 -6.69
CA GLN A 110 21.69 12.23 -6.75
C GLN A 110 22.32 12.71 -5.43
N ALA A 111 21.74 12.29 -4.31
CA ALA A 111 22.27 12.59 -2.98
C ALA A 111 23.51 11.74 -2.61
N GLY A 112 23.88 10.76 -3.44
CA GLY A 112 25.13 10.00 -3.34
C GLY A 112 25.14 8.89 -2.28
N TYR A 113 24.03 8.66 -1.56
CA TYR A 113 23.95 7.64 -0.50
C TYR A 113 23.48 6.27 -1.01
N VAL A 114 23.14 6.17 -2.30
CA VAL A 114 22.85 4.91 -3.00
C VAL A 114 23.64 4.87 -4.30
N LYS A 115 24.34 3.76 -4.56
CA LYS A 115 25.11 3.54 -5.81
C LYS A 115 24.63 2.35 -6.65
N GLY A 116 23.81 1.47 -6.09
CA GLY A 116 23.49 0.15 -6.67
C GLY A 116 24.59 -0.88 -6.43
N TYR A 117 24.33 -2.13 -6.83
CA TYR A 117 25.25 -3.25 -6.73
C TYR A 117 26.10 -3.39 -8.00
N LYS A 118 27.23 -4.10 -7.89
CA LYS A 118 28.17 -4.32 -9.02
C LYS A 118 27.55 -5.04 -10.21
N ASP A 119 26.48 -5.80 -10.00
CA ASP A 119 25.76 -6.52 -11.05
C ASP A 119 24.71 -5.67 -11.77
N GLY A 120 24.68 -4.36 -11.51
CA GLY A 120 23.77 -3.41 -12.13
C GLY A 120 22.36 -3.40 -11.54
N THR A 121 22.17 -3.96 -10.35
CA THR A 121 20.86 -3.99 -9.64
C THR A 121 20.82 -2.99 -8.48
N VAL A 122 19.61 -2.73 -7.95
CA VAL A 122 19.41 -1.93 -6.73
C VAL A 122 18.49 -2.60 -5.70
N LEU A 123 17.84 -3.70 -6.08
CA LEU A 123 16.99 -4.57 -5.25
C LEU A 123 15.90 -3.80 -4.47
N PRO A 124 15.04 -3.02 -5.16
CA PRO A 124 14.14 -2.07 -4.50
C PRO A 124 13.15 -2.73 -3.53
N ASN A 125 12.62 -3.91 -3.89
CA ASN A 125 11.61 -4.62 -3.10
C ASN A 125 12.21 -5.59 -2.07
N SER A 126 13.53 -5.78 -2.06
CA SER A 126 14.18 -6.70 -1.12
C SER A 126 14.34 -6.03 0.25
N PRO A 127 14.13 -6.76 1.36
CA PRO A 127 14.44 -6.26 2.69
C PRO A 127 15.91 -5.83 2.83
N ILE A 128 16.13 -4.63 3.34
CA ILE A 128 17.47 -4.07 3.56
C ILE A 128 18.10 -4.63 4.83
N SER A 129 19.38 -4.99 4.80
CA SER A 129 20.09 -5.41 6.00
C SER A 129 20.44 -4.22 6.90
N ARG A 130 20.65 -4.49 8.19
CA ARG A 130 21.00 -3.48 9.17
C ARG A 130 22.33 -2.81 8.85
N GLN A 131 23.32 -3.56 8.35
CA GLN A 131 24.60 -2.99 7.92
C GLN A 131 24.51 -2.16 6.62
N GLU A 132 23.59 -2.48 5.71
CA GLU A 132 23.34 -1.64 4.53
C GLU A 132 22.69 -0.31 4.93
N ALA A 133 21.71 -0.35 5.84
CA ALA A 133 21.10 0.86 6.39
C ALA A 133 22.13 1.75 7.09
N ALA A 134 23.05 1.14 7.86
CA ALA A 134 24.15 1.85 8.51
C ALA A 134 25.03 2.61 7.48
N VAL A 135 25.43 1.95 6.39
CA VAL A 135 26.26 2.60 5.37
C VAL A 135 25.52 3.74 4.67
N MET A 136 24.23 3.58 4.36
CA MET A 136 23.42 4.66 3.78
C MET A 136 23.37 5.89 4.68
N VAL A 137 23.04 5.68 5.97
CA VAL A 137 22.93 6.77 6.95
C VAL A 137 24.28 7.44 7.17
N ASN A 138 25.36 6.67 7.30
CA ASN A 138 26.69 7.27 7.47
C ASN A 138 27.13 8.08 6.24
N THR A 139 26.79 7.62 5.03
CA THR A 139 27.12 8.36 3.80
C THR A 139 26.44 9.73 3.75
N LEU A 140 25.20 9.83 4.26
CA LEU A 140 24.47 11.09 4.37
C LEU A 140 25.07 12.03 5.42
N LEU A 141 25.43 11.48 6.57
CA LEU A 141 25.96 12.25 7.69
C LEU A 141 27.45 12.59 7.53
N ARG A 142 28.17 11.85 6.69
CA ARG A 142 29.62 12.00 6.46
C ARG A 142 30.38 12.05 7.80
N LEU A 143 30.03 11.14 8.71
CA LEU A 143 30.72 11.07 9.99
C LEU A 143 32.17 10.65 9.74
N GLU A 144 33.07 11.25 10.51
CA GLU A 144 34.47 10.81 10.53
C GLU A 144 34.55 9.38 11.08
N GLU A 145 35.53 8.62 10.61
CA GLU A 145 35.70 7.23 11.04
C GLU A 145 35.98 7.17 12.54
N GLY A 146 35.02 6.64 13.30
CA GLY A 146 35.23 6.31 14.70
C GLY A 146 36.19 5.13 14.83
N ILE A 147 37.11 5.17 15.79
CA ILE A 147 38.01 4.05 16.07
C ILE A 147 37.34 3.12 17.10
N GLY A 148 36.97 1.89 16.71
CA GLY A 148 36.68 0.79 17.64
C GLY A 148 35.21 0.58 18.03
N GLY A 149 34.26 1.15 17.29
CA GLY A 149 32.83 1.05 17.57
C GLY A 149 32.21 -0.32 17.22
N ALA A 150 32.66 -0.99 16.15
CA ALA A 150 32.20 -2.33 15.76
C ALA A 150 32.82 -3.43 16.61
N ALA A 151 34.06 -3.26 17.07
CA ALA A 151 34.80 -4.28 17.80
C ALA A 151 34.20 -4.63 19.17
N LYS A 152 33.25 -3.81 19.67
CA LYS A 152 32.55 -4.03 20.93
C LYS A 152 31.41 -5.05 20.83
N PHE A 153 30.99 -5.44 19.63
CA PHE A 153 29.88 -6.38 19.44
C PHE A 153 30.37 -7.83 19.38
N ASN A 154 29.61 -8.72 19.99
CA ASN A 154 29.93 -10.15 20.05
C ASN A 154 29.96 -10.82 18.67
N ASP A 155 29.27 -10.24 17.69
CA ASP A 155 29.15 -10.70 16.30
C ASP A 155 29.91 -9.80 15.31
N ALA A 156 30.93 -9.06 15.78
CA ALA A 156 31.77 -8.20 14.93
C ALA A 156 32.43 -8.96 13.75
N ALA A 157 32.62 -10.28 13.88
CA ALA A 157 33.15 -11.14 12.83
C ALA A 157 32.20 -11.28 11.62
N ASP A 158 30.89 -11.08 11.80
CA ASP A 158 29.89 -11.19 10.73
C ASP A 158 29.77 -9.90 9.90
N PHE A 159 30.56 -8.87 10.23
CA PHE A 159 30.48 -7.57 9.59
C PHE A 159 31.22 -7.63 8.26
N ALA A 160 30.55 -7.21 7.19
CA ALA A 160 31.24 -7.06 5.92
C ALA A 160 32.28 -5.92 6.01
N ASP A 161 33.44 -6.09 5.36
CA ASP A 161 34.52 -5.09 5.48
C ASP A 161 34.08 -3.68 5.06
N TRP A 162 33.21 -3.58 4.05
CA TRP A 162 32.67 -2.32 3.56
C TRP A 162 31.69 -1.62 4.52
N SER A 163 31.18 -2.30 5.55
CA SER A 163 30.21 -1.74 6.50
C SER A 163 30.83 -1.33 7.84
N LYS A 164 32.00 -1.86 8.20
CA LYS A 164 32.65 -1.67 9.51
C LYS A 164 32.77 -0.20 9.90
N ALA A 165 33.42 0.62 9.08
CA ALA A 165 33.63 2.04 9.38
C ALA A 165 32.32 2.82 9.60
N ALA A 166 31.26 2.50 8.84
CA ALA A 166 29.96 3.14 9.01
C ALA A 166 29.27 2.72 10.31
N ILE A 167 29.37 1.44 10.67
CA ILE A 167 28.81 0.93 11.92
C ILE A 167 29.57 1.54 13.11
N ASP A 168 30.89 1.65 13.04
CA ASP A 168 31.72 2.30 14.06
C ASP A 168 31.25 3.72 14.33
N ALA A 169 31.19 4.54 13.27
CA ALA A 169 30.82 5.94 13.38
C ALA A 169 29.40 6.14 13.93
N LEU A 170 28.42 5.39 13.41
CA LEU A 170 27.03 5.52 13.88
C LEU A 170 26.83 5.03 15.31
N THR A 171 27.59 4.02 15.74
CA THR A 171 27.49 3.51 17.11
C THR A 171 28.23 4.39 18.11
N ALA A 172 29.26 5.11 17.69
CA ALA A 172 29.97 6.11 18.51
C ALA A 172 29.07 7.33 18.79
N GLU A 173 28.32 7.77 17.79
CA GLU A 173 27.38 8.90 17.91
C GLU A 173 26.02 8.51 18.51
N GLY A 174 25.82 7.24 18.87
CA GLY A 174 24.56 6.73 19.41
C GLY A 174 23.39 6.76 18.41
N ILE A 175 23.68 6.85 17.12
CA ILE A 175 22.68 6.92 16.05
C ILE A 175 22.08 5.54 15.79
N LEU A 176 22.93 4.51 15.76
CA LEU A 176 22.54 3.12 15.61
C LEU A 176 23.20 2.28 16.70
N SER A 177 22.40 1.74 17.62
CA SER A 177 22.89 0.91 18.74
C SER A 177 22.82 -0.59 18.41
N GLY A 178 23.54 -1.43 19.16
CA GLY A 178 23.33 -2.88 19.14
C GLY A 178 22.14 -3.29 20.01
N TYR A 179 21.92 -4.60 20.10
CA TYR A 179 20.88 -5.22 20.92
C TYR A 179 21.37 -5.46 22.36
N PRO A 180 20.46 -5.64 23.33
CA PRO A 180 20.81 -5.87 24.74
C PRO A 180 21.69 -7.10 24.99
N ASP A 181 21.71 -8.06 24.06
CA ASP A 181 22.56 -9.26 24.11
C ASP A 181 24.02 -9.01 23.64
N GLY A 182 24.37 -7.76 23.36
CA GLY A 182 25.70 -7.36 22.91
C GLY A 182 25.96 -7.64 21.43
N THR A 183 24.94 -7.99 20.64
CA THR A 183 25.07 -8.20 19.18
C THR A 183 24.66 -6.96 18.38
N PHE A 184 25.16 -6.83 17.15
CA PHE A 184 24.69 -5.83 16.19
C PHE A 184 23.74 -6.41 15.15
N ARG A 185 23.90 -7.69 14.80
CA ARG A 185 23.18 -8.47 13.79
C ARG A 185 23.27 -7.84 12.39
N PRO A 186 24.48 -7.74 11.81
CA PRO A 186 24.74 -6.96 10.59
C PRO A 186 23.92 -7.43 9.38
N VAL A 187 23.76 -8.74 9.22
CA VAL A 187 23.04 -9.35 8.09
C VAL A 187 21.52 -9.39 8.29
N ASN A 188 21.04 -9.20 9.52
CA ASN A 188 19.60 -9.20 9.79
C ASN A 188 18.92 -8.03 9.08
N LYS A 189 17.67 -8.27 8.69
CA LYS A 189 16.85 -7.25 8.03
C LYS A 189 16.34 -6.27 9.09
N ILE A 190 16.44 -4.99 8.79
CA ILE A 190 15.98 -3.95 9.72
C ILE A 190 14.45 -3.87 9.70
N THR A 191 13.85 -3.78 10.88
CA THR A 191 12.41 -3.59 11.03
C THR A 191 12.01 -2.14 10.73
N ARG A 192 10.72 -1.91 10.45
CA ARG A 192 10.17 -0.55 10.25
C ARG A 192 10.42 0.37 11.45
N ALA A 193 10.26 -0.15 12.68
CA ALA A 193 10.52 0.63 13.89
C ALA A 193 12.00 1.00 14.05
N GLU A 194 12.91 0.05 13.81
CA GLU A 194 14.35 0.33 13.88
C GLU A 194 14.79 1.33 12.81
N ALA A 195 14.24 1.24 11.60
CA ALA A 195 14.48 2.19 10.52
C ALA A 195 14.05 3.62 10.91
N VAL A 196 12.88 3.77 11.51
CA VAL A 196 12.41 5.08 11.99
C VAL A 196 13.32 5.62 13.11
N VAL A 197 13.70 4.79 14.08
CA VAL A 197 14.55 5.21 15.19
C VAL A 197 15.94 5.64 14.69
N VAL A 198 16.58 4.88 13.79
CA VAL A 198 17.91 5.26 13.28
C VAL A 198 17.86 6.56 12.49
N LEU A 199 16.83 6.76 11.65
CA LEU A 199 16.68 7.99 10.88
C LEU A 199 16.33 9.19 11.77
N ASN A 200 15.54 8.99 12.82
CA ASN A 200 15.29 10.02 13.82
C ASN A 200 16.57 10.45 14.52
N ASN A 201 17.38 9.50 14.99
CA ASN A 201 18.65 9.81 15.64
C ASN A 201 19.63 10.49 14.68
N ALA A 202 19.68 10.05 13.42
CA ALA A 202 20.48 10.68 12.37
C ALA A 202 20.05 12.14 12.14
N LEU A 203 18.75 12.41 12.10
CA LEU A 203 18.24 13.77 11.98
C LEU A 203 18.62 14.63 13.19
N GLN A 204 18.46 14.12 14.41
CA GLN A 204 18.84 14.86 15.64
C GLN A 204 20.34 15.16 15.66
N TYR A 205 21.17 14.20 15.25
CA TYR A 205 22.60 14.43 15.08
C TYR A 205 22.87 15.53 14.04
N ALA A 206 22.25 15.45 12.86
CA ALA A 206 22.47 16.44 11.80
C ALA A 206 22.06 17.85 12.22
N LYS A 207 20.94 18.00 12.95
CA LYS A 207 20.51 19.27 13.56
C LYS A 207 21.56 19.85 14.51
N LYS A 208 22.20 19.01 15.32
CA LYS A 208 23.25 19.42 16.26
C LYS A 208 24.58 19.75 15.56
N ALA A 209 24.98 18.93 14.59
CA ALA A 209 26.31 18.97 14.00
C ALA A 209 26.44 19.99 12.86
N ARG A 210 25.34 20.32 12.16
CA ARG A 210 25.34 21.20 10.99
C ARG A 210 24.49 22.43 11.27
N SER A 211 25.10 23.48 11.83
CA SER A 211 24.47 24.79 11.98
C SER A 211 25.04 25.75 10.94
N ILE A 212 24.19 26.34 10.11
CA ILE A 212 24.57 27.40 9.17
C ILE A 212 24.22 28.74 9.80
N THR A 213 25.16 29.69 9.80
CA THR A 213 24.91 31.05 10.27
C THR A 213 25.04 32.03 9.12
N TYR A 214 23.98 32.82 8.89
CA TYR A 214 23.99 33.96 7.97
C TYR A 214 24.19 35.24 8.79
N ASP A 215 25.41 35.77 8.79
CA ASP A 215 25.85 36.87 9.67
C ASP A 215 26.09 38.19 8.93
N LYS A 216 25.79 38.26 7.62
CA LYS A 216 25.91 39.46 6.79
C LYS A 216 24.64 39.74 5.99
N PRO A 217 24.30 41.00 5.72
CA PRO A 217 23.22 41.38 4.80
C PRO A 217 23.48 40.81 3.41
N ASP A 218 22.60 39.91 2.93
CA ASP A 218 22.66 39.35 1.58
C ASP A 218 21.37 38.56 1.27
N VAL A 219 21.26 38.14 0.00
CA VAL A 219 20.28 37.17 -0.46
C VAL A 219 20.92 35.77 -0.44
N TYR A 220 20.50 34.94 0.51
CA TYR A 220 20.94 33.55 0.62
C TYR A 220 19.90 32.62 0.01
N GLY A 221 20.26 31.85 -1.00
CA GLY A 221 19.26 31.10 -1.76
C GLY A 221 19.76 30.63 -3.11
N THR A 222 18.86 30.06 -3.89
CA THR A 222 19.02 29.90 -5.33
C THR A 222 17.97 30.74 -6.05
N ASP A 223 18.16 31.04 -7.33
CA ASP A 223 17.14 31.75 -8.13
C ASP A 223 15.95 30.87 -8.49
N SER A 224 16.16 29.55 -8.50
CA SER A 224 15.14 28.52 -8.75
C SER A 224 15.45 27.22 -8.01
N GLY A 225 14.46 26.35 -7.89
CA GLY A 225 14.54 25.13 -7.06
C GLY A 225 14.42 25.42 -5.56
N THR A 226 14.29 24.39 -4.72
CA THR A 226 14.24 24.54 -3.25
C THR A 226 15.21 23.59 -2.56
N PRO A 227 16.53 23.74 -2.80
CA PRO A 227 17.55 22.86 -2.21
C PRO A 227 17.45 22.78 -0.70
N SER A 228 17.64 21.56 -0.18
CA SER A 228 17.52 21.25 1.24
C SER A 228 18.80 21.56 2.02
N ILE A 229 18.66 22.21 3.18
CA ILE A 229 19.67 22.30 4.23
C ILE A 229 19.25 21.32 5.33
N VAL A 230 20.08 20.31 5.60
CA VAL A 230 19.88 19.41 6.74
C VAL A 230 20.72 19.94 7.91
N GLY A 231 20.05 20.46 8.92
CA GLY A 231 20.71 21.20 9.99
C GLY A 231 19.95 22.45 10.42
N ASN A 232 20.36 23.03 11.55
CA ASN A 232 19.79 24.29 12.02
C ASN A 232 20.35 25.47 11.22
N VAL A 233 19.54 26.51 11.07
CA VAL A 233 19.95 27.75 10.41
C VAL A 233 19.77 28.90 11.40
N THR A 234 20.77 29.77 11.50
CA THR A 234 20.71 30.97 12.31
C THR A 234 20.92 32.20 11.43
N VAL A 235 20.00 33.16 11.51
CA VAL A 235 20.12 34.48 10.90
C VAL A 235 20.55 35.47 11.99
N ASN A 236 21.75 36.02 11.86
CA ASN A 236 22.42 36.90 12.81
C ASN A 236 22.71 38.30 12.25
N SER A 237 22.04 38.70 11.17
CA SER A 237 22.19 40.01 10.53
C SER A 237 20.85 40.55 10.03
N SER A 238 20.68 41.87 10.02
CA SER A 238 19.55 42.52 9.35
C SER A 238 19.71 42.51 7.83
N GLU A 239 18.63 42.80 7.11
CA GLU A 239 18.58 42.83 5.64
C GLU A 239 19.00 41.50 4.98
N VAL A 240 18.73 40.39 5.69
CA VAL A 240 18.91 39.04 5.17
C VAL A 240 17.64 38.61 4.46
N THR A 241 17.78 38.23 3.19
CA THR A 241 16.73 37.51 2.46
C THR A 241 17.14 36.05 2.34
N LEU A 242 16.44 35.16 3.02
CA LEU A 242 16.55 33.73 2.76
C LEU A 242 15.50 33.36 1.71
N GLN A 243 15.91 32.82 0.56
CA GLN A 243 15.00 32.47 -0.51
C GLN A 243 15.19 31.06 -1.07
N ASN A 244 14.08 30.44 -1.49
CA ASN A 244 14.10 29.19 -2.26
C ASN A 244 14.86 28.06 -1.51
N ARG A 245 14.52 27.83 -0.24
CA ARG A 245 15.20 26.83 0.61
C ARG A 245 14.23 25.93 1.33
N LEU A 246 14.64 24.67 1.52
CA LEU A 246 14.02 23.74 2.46
C LEU A 246 14.96 23.52 3.64
N ILE A 247 14.61 24.02 4.83
CA ILE A 247 15.37 23.78 6.06
C ILE A 247 14.77 22.56 6.77
N VAL A 248 15.57 21.51 6.91
CA VAL A 248 15.26 20.30 7.66
C VAL A 248 15.98 20.38 9.00
N GLY A 249 15.45 21.26 9.85
CA GLY A 249 16.08 21.75 11.06
C GLY A 249 15.31 22.94 11.60
N ASP A 250 15.82 23.53 12.67
CA ASP A 250 15.23 24.71 13.26
C ASP A 250 15.83 25.97 12.61
N LEU A 251 15.01 26.99 12.40
CA LEU A 251 15.45 28.30 11.92
C LEU A 251 15.42 29.27 13.10
N VAL A 252 16.52 29.90 13.43
CA VAL A 252 16.63 30.90 14.50
C VAL A 252 16.93 32.26 13.87
N ILE A 253 16.08 33.24 14.11
CA ILE A 253 16.31 34.64 13.78
C ILE A 253 16.70 35.33 15.09
N ASP A 254 17.99 35.65 15.24
CA ASP A 254 18.55 36.27 16.43
C ASP A 254 18.35 37.80 16.41
N GLY A 255 17.16 38.21 16.82
CA GLY A 255 16.74 39.59 17.03
C GLY A 255 17.59 40.40 18.01
N ALA A 256 18.55 39.84 18.76
CA ALA A 256 19.51 40.64 19.51
C ALA A 256 20.59 41.27 18.60
N LYS A 257 20.74 40.75 17.38
CA LYS A 257 21.72 41.19 16.38
C LYS A 257 21.09 41.68 15.07
N THR A 258 19.80 41.47 14.87
CA THR A 258 19.05 41.89 13.67
C THR A 258 18.16 43.10 13.97
N ASP A 259 18.70 44.32 14.00
CA ASP A 259 17.92 45.57 14.12
C ASP A 259 17.44 46.05 12.74
N GLY A 260 16.60 45.25 12.06
CA GLY A 260 16.14 45.51 10.69
C GLY A 260 15.24 44.41 10.10
N ASN A 261 15.06 44.40 8.78
CA ASN A 261 14.13 43.49 8.09
C ASN A 261 14.78 42.12 7.80
N VAL A 262 14.02 41.04 7.99
CA VAL A 262 14.40 39.69 7.52
C VAL A 262 13.30 39.17 6.61
N ILE A 263 13.67 38.72 5.41
CA ILE A 263 12.72 38.21 4.42
C ILE A 263 12.92 36.71 4.26
N LEU A 264 11.85 35.93 4.48
CA LEU A 264 11.77 34.52 4.09
C LEU A 264 10.92 34.43 2.83
N ARG A 265 11.51 34.06 1.69
CA ARG A 265 10.81 34.00 0.39
C ARG A 265 10.83 32.58 -0.17
N ASN A 266 9.69 31.91 -0.28
CA ASN A 266 9.64 30.50 -0.70
C ASN A 266 10.59 29.62 0.14
N VAL A 267 10.54 29.81 1.46
CA VAL A 267 11.31 29.03 2.44
C VAL A 267 10.38 28.04 3.13
N ILE A 268 10.79 26.78 3.21
CA ILE A 268 10.06 25.74 3.93
C ILE A 268 10.90 25.34 5.14
N VAL A 269 10.35 25.41 6.35
CA VAL A 269 11.03 24.99 7.59
C VAL A 269 10.31 23.80 8.21
N ARG A 270 10.98 22.64 8.22
CA ARG A 270 10.52 21.36 8.82
C ARG A 270 11.05 21.17 10.24
N GLY A 271 10.89 22.21 11.03
CA GLY A 271 11.33 22.34 12.41
C GLY A 271 10.71 23.57 13.04
N LYS A 272 11.28 24.03 14.15
CA LYS A 272 10.78 25.25 14.79
C LYS A 272 11.47 26.48 14.22
N THR A 273 10.68 27.51 13.92
CA THR A 273 11.20 28.83 13.60
C THR A 273 11.14 29.68 14.87
N TYR A 274 12.29 30.10 15.37
CA TYR A 274 12.41 30.96 16.54
C TYR A 274 12.72 32.37 16.08
N VAL A 275 11.94 33.34 16.56
CA VAL A 275 12.24 34.76 16.41
C VAL A 275 12.57 35.31 17.79
N ASN A 276 13.86 35.49 18.07
CA ASN A 276 14.35 35.82 19.40
C ASN A 276 14.90 37.26 19.44
N GLY A 277 14.12 38.27 19.84
CA GLY A 277 14.60 39.66 19.98
C GLY A 277 13.99 40.69 19.01
N GLY A 278 14.60 41.88 18.91
CA GLY A 278 14.05 43.12 18.32
C GLY A 278 14.16 43.29 16.80
N ALA A 279 13.93 42.23 16.01
CA ALA A 279 13.72 42.42 14.58
C ALA A 279 12.51 43.35 14.37
N SER A 280 12.71 44.49 13.70
CA SER A 280 11.63 45.46 13.50
C SER A 280 10.50 44.86 12.64
N GLN A 281 10.86 44.04 11.65
CA GLN A 281 9.91 43.38 10.76
C GLN A 281 10.47 42.06 10.19
N ILE A 282 9.63 41.03 10.10
CA ILE A 282 9.94 39.78 9.40
C ILE A 282 8.87 39.57 8.34
N ASN A 283 9.28 39.58 7.07
CA ASN A 283 8.39 39.30 5.94
C ASN A 283 8.50 37.83 5.57
N ILE A 284 7.38 37.13 5.65
CA ILE A 284 7.26 35.72 5.30
C ILE A 284 6.41 35.65 4.04
N VAL A 285 7.06 35.43 2.90
CA VAL A 285 6.49 35.50 1.56
C VAL A 285 6.50 34.11 0.92
N ASP A 286 5.35 33.60 0.48
CA ASP A 286 5.21 32.29 -0.19
C ASP A 286 5.89 31.13 0.56
N SER A 287 5.98 31.18 1.90
CA SER A 287 6.81 30.27 2.71
C SER A 287 5.96 29.35 3.59
N ALA A 288 6.50 28.19 3.99
CA ALA A 288 5.77 27.22 4.82
C ALA A 288 6.55 26.88 6.11
N LEU A 289 6.00 27.20 7.27
CA LEU A 289 6.63 26.97 8.57
C LEU A 289 5.78 25.98 9.39
N ASP A 290 6.40 24.86 9.81
CA ASP A 290 5.71 23.89 10.68
C ASP A 290 5.40 24.49 12.06
N SER A 291 6.24 25.39 12.55
CA SER A 291 6.02 26.12 13.79
C SER A 291 6.76 27.46 13.79
N LEU A 292 6.13 28.50 14.29
CA LEU A 292 6.70 29.82 14.56
C LEU A 292 6.55 30.15 16.05
N GLN A 293 7.68 30.36 16.73
CA GLN A 293 7.73 30.88 18.08
C GLN A 293 8.36 32.26 18.08
N VAL A 294 7.60 33.26 18.54
CA VAL A 294 8.06 34.65 18.63
C VAL A 294 8.30 35.02 20.09
N CYS A 295 9.53 35.40 20.40
CA CYS A 295 9.98 35.80 21.72
C CYS A 295 10.72 37.14 21.62
N ALA A 296 9.99 38.23 21.79
CA ALA A 296 10.57 39.57 21.79
C ALA A 296 11.33 39.81 23.11
N ALA A 297 12.66 39.77 23.07
CA ALA A 297 13.50 40.08 24.22
C ALA A 297 13.56 41.60 24.52
N LYS A 298 13.38 42.45 23.48
CA LYS A 298 13.26 43.92 23.53
C LYS A 298 12.44 44.42 22.32
N GLY A 299 11.54 45.38 22.50
CA GLY A 299 10.74 45.99 21.42
C GLY A 299 9.53 45.15 20.95
N SER A 300 8.77 45.67 19.99
CA SER A 300 7.73 44.92 19.27
C SER A 300 8.32 44.29 18.00
N VAL A 301 7.93 43.04 17.72
CA VAL A 301 8.30 42.33 16.48
C VAL A 301 7.08 42.33 15.57
N ARG A 302 7.23 42.86 14.35
CA ARG A 302 6.18 42.81 13.33
C ARG A 302 6.39 41.60 12.42
N ILE A 303 5.46 40.66 12.43
CA ILE A 303 5.42 39.59 11.44
C ILE A 303 4.48 40.02 10.31
N VAL A 304 4.95 39.96 9.07
CA VAL A 304 4.18 40.30 7.87
C VAL A 304 4.14 39.05 6.98
N GLU A 305 2.97 38.46 6.84
CA GLU A 305 2.74 37.31 5.98
C GLU A 305 2.21 37.80 4.62
N GLU A 306 2.82 37.34 3.53
CA GLU A 306 2.46 37.72 2.16
C GLU A 306 2.43 36.49 1.24
N GLY A 307 1.63 36.55 0.17
CA GLY A 307 1.54 35.47 -0.81
C GLY A 307 0.98 34.18 -0.21
N ARG A 308 1.50 33.03 -0.65
CA ARG A 308 1.06 31.67 -0.23
C ARG A 308 1.66 31.21 1.11
N THR A 309 1.88 32.11 2.05
CA THR A 309 2.51 31.74 3.32
C THR A 309 1.57 30.87 4.18
N ASP A 310 2.10 29.78 4.72
CA ASP A 310 1.39 28.83 5.61
C ASP A 310 2.21 28.60 6.90
N ILE A 311 1.64 28.95 8.05
CA ILE A 311 2.26 28.74 9.37
C ILE A 311 1.34 27.86 10.20
N ARG A 312 1.74 26.60 10.42
CA ARG A 312 0.86 25.60 11.04
C ARG A 312 0.60 25.84 12.52
N GLU A 313 1.61 26.29 13.26
CA GLU A 313 1.49 26.56 14.69
C GLU A 313 2.26 27.83 15.05
N THR A 314 1.56 28.83 15.62
CA THR A 314 2.18 30.07 16.09
C THR A 314 2.06 30.16 17.61
N SER A 315 3.18 30.44 18.29
CA SER A 315 3.23 30.66 19.73
C SER A 315 4.01 31.92 20.09
N TRP A 316 3.57 32.60 21.14
CA TRP A 316 4.18 33.84 21.63
C TRP A 316 4.72 33.62 23.04
N CYS A 317 5.93 34.11 23.33
CA CYS A 317 6.41 34.19 24.71
C CYS A 317 5.51 35.15 25.53
N SER A 318 5.38 34.92 26.85
CA SER A 318 4.42 35.63 27.72
C SER A 318 4.60 37.17 27.80
N SER A 319 5.75 37.70 27.35
CA SER A 319 6.05 39.14 27.29
C SER A 319 5.81 39.79 25.92
N SER A 320 5.36 39.04 24.91
CA SER A 320 5.23 39.50 23.52
C SER A 320 3.81 39.30 22.98
N VAL A 321 2.84 40.01 23.56
CA VAL A 321 1.45 40.06 23.06
C VAL A 321 1.39 41.00 21.85
N PRO A 322 0.72 40.66 20.74
CA PRO A 322 0.52 41.58 19.62
C PRO A 322 -0.28 42.81 20.06
N GLU A 323 0.20 44.00 19.68
CA GLU A 323 -0.44 45.27 19.98
C GLU A 323 -1.70 45.43 19.13
N ALA A 324 -2.88 45.29 19.74
CA ALA A 324 -4.16 45.46 19.08
C ALA A 324 -4.49 46.97 18.93
N GLY A 325 -4.52 47.47 17.69
CA GLY A 325 -4.81 48.88 17.40
C GLY A 325 -5.41 49.16 16.01
N VAL A 326 -6.74 49.23 15.99
CA VAL A 326 -7.65 50.08 15.16
C VAL A 326 -7.85 49.77 13.66
N GLY A 327 -9.13 49.55 13.30
CA GLY A 327 -9.69 49.83 11.98
C GLY A 327 -10.58 48.69 11.47
N GLY A 328 -11.90 48.86 11.52
CA GLY A 328 -12.82 47.96 10.82
C GLY A 328 -12.59 48.06 9.31
N TRP A 329 -11.92 47.05 8.74
CA TRP A 329 -11.87 46.84 7.32
C TRP A 329 -13.14 46.10 6.91
N SER A 330 -13.95 46.71 6.04
CA SER A 330 -14.72 45.89 5.11
C SER A 330 -13.69 45.40 4.10
N GLU A 331 -13.56 44.07 3.96
CA GLU A 331 -12.73 43.50 2.90
C GLU A 331 -13.18 44.12 1.57
N PRO A 332 -12.26 44.64 0.73
CA PRO A 332 -12.63 44.96 -0.64
C PRO A 332 -13.28 43.71 -1.24
N SER A 333 -14.43 43.87 -1.89
CA SER A 333 -15.09 42.75 -2.56
C SER A 333 -14.10 42.16 -3.55
N ASP A 334 -13.69 40.92 -3.30
CA ASP A 334 -12.85 40.15 -4.20
C ASP A 334 -13.58 40.03 -5.56
N THR A 335 -12.90 40.49 -6.60
CA THR A 335 -13.41 40.56 -7.99
C THR A 335 -12.49 39.80 -8.95
N THR A 336 -11.45 39.14 -8.43
CA THR A 336 -10.48 38.43 -9.25
C THR A 336 -10.83 36.96 -9.32
N PRO A 337 -10.94 36.36 -10.53
CA PRO A 337 -11.11 34.93 -10.64
C PRO A 337 -9.87 34.14 -10.19
N PRO A 338 -10.03 32.92 -9.66
CA PRO A 338 -8.91 32.04 -9.34
C PRO A 338 -8.05 31.73 -10.57
N PHE A 339 -6.75 31.52 -10.41
CA PHE A 339 -5.86 30.99 -11.44
C PHE A 339 -5.25 29.65 -11.02
N PHE A 340 -4.94 28.80 -12.01
CA PHE A 340 -4.25 27.53 -11.78
C PHE A 340 -2.75 27.73 -11.68
N TRP A 341 -2.12 27.03 -10.73
CA TRP A 341 -0.66 27.01 -10.66
C TRP A 341 -0.03 26.40 -11.92
N PRO A 342 1.17 26.83 -12.32
CA PRO A 342 1.89 26.23 -13.45
C PRO A 342 1.98 24.72 -13.30
N GLY A 343 1.66 24.01 -14.38
CA GLY A 343 1.59 22.54 -14.39
C GLY A 343 0.26 21.96 -13.91
N TYR A 344 -0.74 22.78 -13.58
CA TYR A 344 -2.12 22.37 -13.31
C TYR A 344 -3.09 23.02 -14.31
N PRO A 345 -4.25 22.39 -14.57
CA PRO A 345 -4.65 21.05 -14.12
C PRO A 345 -3.84 19.93 -14.82
N GLN A 346 -3.65 18.82 -14.13
CA GLN A 346 -3.06 17.60 -14.67
C GLN A 346 -4.15 16.57 -14.94
N MET A 347 -4.03 15.87 -16.06
CA MET A 347 -4.93 14.78 -16.41
C MET A 347 -4.19 13.46 -16.23
N VAL A 348 -4.72 12.60 -15.36
CA VAL A 348 -4.12 11.31 -15.02
C VAL A 348 -5.11 10.22 -15.40
N VAL A 349 -4.75 9.38 -16.37
CA VAL A 349 -5.58 8.25 -16.78
C VAL A 349 -5.57 7.21 -15.65
N GLU A 350 -6.71 6.96 -15.02
CA GLU A 350 -6.83 5.99 -13.93
C GLU A 350 -7.18 4.59 -14.43
N SER A 351 -8.06 4.51 -15.43
CA SER A 351 -8.49 3.25 -16.03
C SER A 351 -8.78 3.40 -17.52
N ASP A 352 -9.34 2.36 -18.12
CA ASP A 352 -9.88 2.39 -19.47
C ASP A 352 -11.13 3.28 -19.62
N THR A 353 -11.84 3.60 -18.54
CA THR A 353 -13.08 4.42 -18.60
C THR A 353 -13.08 5.63 -17.64
N ALA A 354 -11.95 5.95 -17.02
CA ALA A 354 -11.86 7.01 -16.03
C ALA A 354 -10.56 7.81 -16.13
N VAL A 355 -10.68 9.12 -15.95
CA VAL A 355 -9.58 10.08 -15.89
C VAL A 355 -9.73 10.92 -14.64
N GLN A 356 -8.63 11.06 -13.90
CA GLN A 356 -8.53 11.95 -12.76
C GLN A 356 -7.99 13.31 -13.22
N VAL A 357 -8.67 14.37 -12.79
CA VAL A 357 -8.24 15.75 -12.95
C VAL A 357 -7.66 16.20 -11.62
N VAL A 358 -6.36 16.46 -11.58
CA VAL A 358 -5.69 17.06 -10.42
C VAL A 358 -5.54 18.55 -10.70
N ALA A 359 -6.20 19.40 -9.92
CA ALA A 359 -6.15 20.84 -10.09
C ALA A 359 -5.73 21.52 -8.78
N LYS A 360 -5.00 22.61 -8.90
CA LYS A 360 -4.53 23.41 -7.77
C LYS A 360 -4.63 24.88 -8.17
N ALA A 361 -5.53 25.62 -7.54
CA ALA A 361 -5.72 27.05 -7.78
C ALA A 361 -5.23 27.89 -6.59
N ASN A 362 -5.07 29.20 -6.78
CA ASN A 362 -4.54 30.13 -5.78
C ASN A 362 -5.53 30.47 -4.65
N GLU A 363 -6.83 30.37 -4.92
CA GLU A 363 -7.93 30.72 -4.01
C GLU A 363 -8.88 29.55 -3.83
N GLN A 364 -9.67 29.54 -2.75
CA GLN A 364 -10.66 28.48 -2.54
C GLN A 364 -11.88 28.70 -3.42
N GLY A 365 -12.57 27.60 -3.73
CA GLY A 365 -13.85 27.70 -4.41
C GLY A 365 -14.28 26.38 -4.98
N ARG A 366 -14.77 26.40 -6.22
CA ARG A 366 -15.30 25.24 -6.92
C ARG A 366 -14.60 25.04 -8.26
N LEU A 367 -14.25 23.79 -8.51
CA LEU A 367 -13.74 23.33 -9.79
C LEU A 367 -14.84 22.64 -10.58
N TYR A 368 -14.79 22.82 -11.88
CA TYR A 368 -15.64 22.19 -12.87
C TYR A 368 -14.75 21.55 -13.92
N ALA A 369 -14.97 20.28 -14.22
CA ALA A 369 -14.21 19.55 -15.24
C ALA A 369 -15.18 18.83 -16.18
N LEU A 370 -14.88 18.93 -17.47
CA LEU A 370 -15.72 18.44 -18.56
C LEU A 370 -14.86 17.66 -19.56
N ALA A 371 -15.26 16.45 -19.94
CA ALA A 371 -14.64 15.70 -21.02
C ALA A 371 -15.48 15.76 -22.31
N VAL A 372 -14.84 16.09 -23.42
CA VAL A 372 -15.41 16.05 -24.77
C VAL A 372 -14.48 15.27 -25.70
N LEU A 373 -14.98 14.78 -26.84
CA LEU A 373 -14.15 14.04 -27.79
C LEU A 373 -13.04 14.95 -28.32
N SER A 374 -11.83 14.41 -28.50
CA SER A 374 -10.71 15.22 -28.94
C SER A 374 -10.95 15.82 -30.33
N GLY A 375 -10.62 17.10 -30.47
CA GLY A 375 -10.80 17.85 -31.72
C GLY A 375 -12.16 18.55 -31.86
N GLU A 376 -13.08 18.39 -30.91
CA GLU A 376 -14.29 19.20 -30.84
C GLU A 376 -13.96 20.67 -30.49
N ALA A 377 -14.83 21.59 -30.91
CA ALA A 377 -14.65 23.02 -30.63
C ALA A 377 -14.66 23.30 -29.12
N SER A 378 -13.81 24.22 -28.66
CA SER A 378 -13.65 24.51 -27.24
C SER A 378 -14.89 25.17 -26.63
N PRO A 379 -15.44 24.65 -25.51
CA PRO A 379 -16.51 25.30 -24.77
C PRO A 379 -16.04 26.57 -24.08
N SER A 380 -16.96 27.49 -23.79
CA SER A 380 -16.72 28.65 -22.92
C SER A 380 -16.66 28.24 -21.45
N ALA A 381 -16.12 29.11 -20.58
CA ALA A 381 -16.05 28.83 -19.16
C ALA A 381 -17.43 28.61 -18.51
N SER A 382 -18.45 29.35 -18.95
CA SER A 382 -19.84 29.16 -18.50
C SER A 382 -20.40 27.82 -18.95
N GLN A 383 -20.09 27.37 -20.16
CA GLN A 383 -20.52 26.06 -20.65
C GLN A 383 -19.89 24.92 -19.84
N VAL A 384 -18.59 25.02 -19.53
CA VAL A 384 -17.90 24.06 -18.66
C VAL A 384 -18.53 24.02 -17.27
N LYS A 385 -18.82 25.18 -16.67
CA LYS A 385 -19.52 25.27 -15.37
C LYS A 385 -20.87 24.57 -15.39
N ASP A 386 -21.62 24.70 -16.49
CA ASP A 386 -22.94 24.08 -16.68
C ASP A 386 -22.89 22.62 -17.13
N GLY A 387 -21.69 22.05 -17.31
CA GLY A 387 -21.50 20.68 -17.79
C GLY A 387 -21.84 20.48 -19.27
N LYS A 388 -21.70 21.54 -20.08
CA LYS A 388 -22.09 21.58 -21.49
C LYS A 388 -20.89 21.74 -22.43
N ASP A 389 -20.97 21.12 -23.60
CA ASP A 389 -20.03 21.27 -24.70
C ASP A 389 -20.19 22.63 -25.43
N SER A 390 -19.41 22.83 -26.50
CA SER A 390 -19.42 24.07 -27.29
C SER A 390 -20.71 24.32 -28.06
N ILE A 391 -21.53 23.30 -28.33
CA ILE A 391 -22.84 23.44 -28.97
C ILE A 391 -23.99 23.56 -27.96
N GLY A 392 -23.70 23.45 -26.66
CA GLY A 392 -24.65 23.58 -25.56
C GLY A 392 -25.35 22.29 -25.15
N ALA A 393 -24.91 21.14 -25.65
CA ALA A 393 -25.38 19.83 -25.20
C ALA A 393 -24.61 19.39 -23.94
N TYR A 394 -25.20 18.52 -23.12
CA TYR A 394 -24.51 17.98 -21.94
C TYR A 394 -23.38 17.04 -22.39
N ALA A 395 -22.19 17.22 -21.82
CA ALA A 395 -21.05 16.39 -22.21
C ALA A 395 -21.13 14.97 -21.66
N LEU A 396 -20.34 14.09 -22.26
CA LEU A 396 -20.28 12.66 -21.94
C LEU A 396 -19.87 12.41 -20.48
N SER A 397 -18.99 13.24 -19.93
CA SER A 397 -18.58 13.17 -18.53
C SER A 397 -18.34 14.57 -17.98
N PHE A 398 -18.94 14.84 -16.82
CA PHE A 398 -18.83 16.11 -16.11
C PHE A 398 -18.72 15.84 -14.62
N THR A 399 -17.87 16.60 -13.94
CA THR A 399 -17.70 16.53 -12.50
C THR A 399 -17.36 17.90 -11.94
N GLN A 400 -17.66 18.10 -10.65
CA GLN A 400 -17.35 19.33 -9.95
C GLN A 400 -17.02 19.04 -8.49
N GLY A 401 -16.27 19.94 -7.84
CA GLY A 401 -15.98 19.78 -6.44
C GLY A 401 -15.41 21.03 -5.80
N LEU A 402 -15.66 21.17 -4.50
CA LEU A 402 -15.03 22.20 -3.69
C LEU A 402 -13.54 21.89 -3.52
N PHE A 403 -12.74 22.93 -3.54
CA PHE A 403 -11.31 22.88 -3.31
C PHE A 403 -10.86 24.01 -2.40
N ALA A 404 -9.85 23.73 -1.57
CA ALA A 404 -9.20 24.75 -0.75
C ALA A 404 -8.08 25.43 -1.55
N ALA A 405 -7.84 26.70 -1.24
CA ALA A 405 -6.76 27.48 -1.83
C ALA A 405 -5.42 26.72 -1.72
N ASN A 406 -4.67 26.67 -2.82
CA ASN A 406 -3.33 26.09 -2.91
C ASN A 406 -3.23 24.60 -2.54
N MET A 407 -4.34 23.90 -2.35
CA MET A 407 -4.36 22.44 -2.20
C MET A 407 -4.69 21.76 -3.52
N GLU A 408 -4.08 20.60 -3.77
CA GLU A 408 -4.50 19.76 -4.88
C GLU A 408 -5.91 19.25 -4.62
N LYS A 409 -6.79 19.40 -5.61
CA LYS A 409 -8.08 18.74 -5.66
C LYS A 409 -8.08 17.73 -6.77
N MET A 410 -8.47 16.51 -6.42
CA MET A 410 -8.75 15.45 -7.38
C MET A 410 -10.24 15.44 -7.69
N LEU A 411 -10.58 15.52 -8.97
CA LEU A 411 -11.90 15.22 -9.50
C LEU A 411 -11.80 14.00 -10.41
N GLN A 412 -12.84 13.18 -10.45
CA GLN A 412 -12.86 11.98 -11.29
C GLN A 412 -13.92 12.14 -12.38
N LEU A 413 -13.51 11.99 -13.62
CA LEU A 413 -14.37 11.84 -14.78
C LEU A 413 -14.50 10.34 -15.06
N THR A 414 -15.74 9.84 -15.06
CA THR A 414 -16.05 8.42 -15.28
C THR A 414 -17.02 8.26 -16.44
N GLY A 415 -17.22 7.02 -16.91
CA GLY A 415 -18.11 6.73 -18.04
C GLY A 415 -17.52 7.08 -19.41
N LEU A 416 -16.19 7.29 -19.48
CA LEU A 416 -15.50 7.51 -20.75
C LEU A 416 -15.35 6.20 -21.54
N THR A 417 -15.14 6.32 -22.84
CA THR A 417 -14.91 5.16 -23.72
C THR A 417 -13.42 4.78 -23.69
N ALA A 418 -13.13 3.48 -23.64
CA ALA A 418 -11.76 2.96 -23.64
C ALA A 418 -11.01 3.19 -24.96
N GLY A 419 -9.70 3.42 -24.87
CA GLY A 419 -8.84 3.69 -26.03
C GLY A 419 -9.28 4.88 -26.86
N THR A 420 -9.93 5.87 -26.25
CA THR A 420 -10.50 7.04 -26.94
C THR A 420 -9.80 8.31 -26.49
N ASP A 421 -9.50 9.19 -27.45
CA ASP A 421 -8.90 10.50 -27.20
C ASP A 421 -9.98 11.50 -26.73
N TYR A 422 -9.73 12.14 -25.59
CA TYR A 422 -10.57 13.16 -25.00
C TYR A 422 -9.80 14.46 -24.78
N ASP A 423 -10.50 15.57 -24.98
CA ASP A 423 -10.10 16.89 -24.49
C ASP A 423 -10.88 17.19 -23.21
N ILE A 424 -10.16 17.48 -22.13
CA ILE A 424 -10.72 17.82 -20.82
C ILE A 424 -10.55 19.31 -20.57
N TYR A 425 -11.66 19.99 -20.33
CA TYR A 425 -11.71 21.43 -20.02
C TYR A 425 -12.00 21.62 -18.54
N VAL A 426 -11.19 22.46 -17.87
CA VAL A 426 -11.31 22.73 -16.43
C VAL A 426 -11.41 24.21 -16.17
N VAL A 427 -12.32 24.59 -15.28
CA VAL A 427 -12.59 25.96 -14.86
C VAL A 427 -12.70 26.02 -13.34
N ALA A 428 -12.16 27.07 -12.74
CA ALA A 428 -12.35 27.41 -11.33
C ALA A 428 -13.27 28.64 -11.17
N GLU A 429 -14.06 28.63 -10.09
CA GLU A 429 -14.86 29.74 -9.59
C GLU A 429 -14.54 29.90 -8.10
N ASP A 430 -14.33 31.12 -7.63
CA ASP A 430 -14.16 31.38 -6.19
C ASP A 430 -15.51 31.36 -5.44
N ASP A 431 -15.46 31.59 -4.12
CA ASP A 431 -16.67 31.69 -3.29
C ASP A 431 -17.45 33.01 -3.46
N LYS A 432 -16.91 33.99 -4.19
CA LYS A 432 -17.59 35.25 -4.51
C LYS A 432 -18.27 35.20 -5.89
N GLY A 433 -18.09 34.11 -6.64
CA GLY A 433 -18.69 33.88 -7.96
C GLY A 433 -17.83 34.37 -9.14
N ASN A 434 -16.56 34.71 -8.91
CA ASN A 434 -15.65 35.10 -9.98
C ASN A 434 -15.16 33.84 -10.72
N LEU A 435 -15.73 33.61 -11.91
CA LEU A 435 -15.39 32.49 -12.78
C LEU A 435 -14.18 32.84 -13.65
N GLN A 436 -13.26 31.88 -13.84
CA GLN A 436 -12.19 32.03 -14.83
C GLN A 436 -12.74 32.40 -16.21
N PRO A 437 -12.09 33.30 -16.96
CA PRO A 437 -12.61 33.75 -18.26
C PRO A 437 -12.48 32.69 -19.36
N PHE A 438 -11.49 31.79 -19.24
CA PHE A 438 -11.23 30.74 -20.22
C PHE A 438 -10.96 29.41 -19.51
N PRO A 439 -11.50 28.29 -20.02
CA PRO A 439 -11.15 26.97 -19.51
C PRO A 439 -9.70 26.60 -19.87
N THR A 440 -9.05 25.88 -18.98
CA THR A 440 -7.76 25.25 -19.26
C THR A 440 -7.99 23.85 -19.84
N LYS A 441 -7.35 23.56 -20.98
CA LYS A 441 -7.47 22.28 -21.69
C LYS A 441 -6.32 21.34 -21.34
N GLY A 442 -6.63 20.07 -21.06
CA GLY A 442 -5.69 18.96 -21.09
C GLY A 442 -6.22 17.84 -22.00
N SER A 443 -5.35 17.16 -22.74
CA SER A 443 -5.74 16.06 -23.62
C SER A 443 -5.24 14.72 -23.09
N VAL A 444 -6.06 13.69 -23.22
CA VAL A 444 -5.75 12.32 -22.73
C VAL A 444 -6.28 11.26 -23.67
N LEU A 445 -5.53 10.17 -23.78
CA LEU A 445 -5.99 8.91 -24.35
C LEU A 445 -6.33 7.97 -23.19
N THR A 446 -7.60 7.55 -23.06
CA THR A 446 -7.96 6.53 -22.07
C THR A 446 -7.24 5.22 -22.38
N ASN A 447 -6.98 4.41 -21.35
CA ASN A 447 -6.32 3.13 -21.56
C ASN A 447 -7.17 2.25 -22.51
N GLY A 448 -6.50 1.55 -23.42
CA GLY A 448 -7.17 0.52 -24.21
C GLY A 448 -7.60 -0.65 -23.32
N VAL A 449 -8.65 -1.36 -23.72
CA VAL A 449 -9.06 -2.58 -23.02
C VAL A 449 -7.96 -3.63 -23.20
N ALA A 450 -7.35 -4.08 -22.10
CA ALA A 450 -6.38 -5.16 -22.16
C ALA A 450 -7.03 -6.42 -22.78
N PRO A 451 -6.34 -7.14 -23.68
CA PRO A 451 -6.94 -8.26 -24.39
C PRO A 451 -7.40 -9.35 -23.42
N LEU A 452 -8.61 -9.85 -23.61
CA LEU A 452 -9.17 -10.94 -22.81
C LEU A 452 -8.30 -12.19 -22.97
N LYS A 453 -7.89 -12.79 -21.86
CA LYS A 453 -7.12 -14.05 -21.83
C LYS A 453 -7.42 -14.88 -20.60
N ILE A 454 -7.32 -16.20 -20.73
CA ILE A 454 -7.35 -17.15 -19.61
C ILE A 454 -5.96 -17.18 -18.94
N VAL A 455 -5.91 -17.30 -17.61
CA VAL A 455 -4.67 -17.17 -16.81
C VAL A 455 -4.29 -18.48 -16.10
N ALA A 456 -5.11 -19.53 -16.23
CA ALA A 456 -4.82 -20.81 -15.60
C ALA A 456 -3.60 -21.51 -16.23
N ALA A 457 -2.68 -21.96 -15.38
CA ALA A 457 -1.40 -22.55 -15.80
C ALA A 457 -1.54 -24.03 -16.24
N SER A 458 -2.25 -24.85 -15.46
CA SER A 458 -2.53 -26.26 -15.78
C SER A 458 -3.60 -26.82 -14.82
N LEU A 459 -4.17 -27.97 -15.18
CA LEU A 459 -5.05 -28.73 -14.29
C LEU A 459 -4.29 -29.98 -13.79
N PRO A 460 -4.29 -30.27 -12.47
CA PRO A 460 -3.61 -31.45 -11.93
C PRO A 460 -4.27 -32.75 -12.40
N LYS A 461 -3.54 -33.86 -12.30
CA LYS A 461 -4.10 -35.18 -12.55
C LYS A 461 -5.14 -35.57 -11.49
N GLY A 462 -6.16 -36.31 -11.92
CA GLY A 462 -7.18 -36.90 -11.06
C GLY A 462 -7.05 -38.42 -10.98
N LYS A 463 -7.90 -39.07 -10.19
CA LYS A 463 -7.94 -40.52 -10.05
C LYS A 463 -9.38 -40.98 -9.89
N ILE A 464 -9.73 -42.12 -10.51
CA ILE A 464 -11.10 -42.65 -10.43
C ILE A 464 -11.55 -42.78 -8.96
N GLY A 465 -12.75 -42.28 -8.68
CA GLY A 465 -13.42 -42.43 -7.39
C GLY A 465 -12.98 -41.44 -6.31
N ASP A 466 -11.83 -40.78 -6.49
CA ASP A 466 -11.38 -39.73 -5.58
C ASP A 466 -12.12 -38.42 -5.87
N VAL A 467 -12.32 -37.59 -4.83
CA VAL A 467 -12.84 -36.23 -5.01
C VAL A 467 -11.73 -35.37 -5.63
N TYR A 468 -11.99 -34.82 -6.80
CA TYR A 468 -11.08 -33.90 -7.46
C TYR A 468 -11.21 -32.51 -6.81
N ALA A 469 -10.11 -32.04 -6.22
CA ALA A 469 -10.07 -30.75 -5.55
C ALA A 469 -10.51 -29.61 -6.48
N LEU A 470 -11.33 -28.69 -5.97
CA LEU A 470 -11.88 -27.57 -6.73
C LEU A 470 -10.76 -26.75 -7.38
N GLN A 471 -10.77 -26.67 -8.71
CA GLN A 471 -9.85 -25.82 -9.48
C GLN A 471 -10.60 -24.62 -10.05
N THR A 472 -10.04 -23.43 -9.89
CA THR A 472 -10.61 -22.19 -10.45
C THR A 472 -9.79 -21.77 -11.66
N ILE A 473 -10.43 -21.78 -12.83
CA ILE A 473 -9.90 -21.21 -14.06
C ILE A 473 -10.29 -19.74 -14.09
N SER A 474 -9.29 -18.85 -14.08
CA SER A 474 -9.48 -17.40 -14.09
C SER A 474 -9.10 -16.78 -15.43
N ALA A 475 -9.56 -15.56 -15.64
CA ALA A 475 -9.25 -14.75 -16.82
C ALA A 475 -8.85 -13.32 -16.42
N SER A 476 -8.14 -12.64 -17.31
CA SER A 476 -7.72 -11.24 -17.18
C SER A 476 -7.99 -10.49 -18.49
N GLY A 477 -8.01 -9.15 -18.42
CA GLY A 477 -8.44 -8.31 -19.54
C GLY A 477 -9.95 -8.39 -19.80
N GLY A 478 -10.35 -7.92 -20.98
CA GLY A 478 -11.75 -7.79 -21.40
C GLY A 478 -12.55 -6.77 -20.58
N VAL A 479 -13.81 -6.58 -20.96
CA VAL A 479 -14.73 -5.61 -20.34
C VAL A 479 -15.74 -6.32 -19.44
N GLY A 480 -15.90 -5.84 -18.21
CA GLY A 480 -16.98 -6.27 -17.31
C GLY A 480 -16.91 -7.73 -16.86
N ALA A 481 -18.09 -8.32 -16.62
CA ALA A 481 -18.23 -9.67 -16.06
C ALA A 481 -17.76 -10.74 -17.06
N ARG A 482 -17.09 -11.79 -16.54
CA ARG A 482 -16.60 -12.91 -17.34
C ARG A 482 -17.45 -14.14 -17.13
N THR A 483 -17.82 -14.80 -18.23
CA THR A 483 -18.55 -16.06 -18.22
C THR A 483 -17.75 -17.13 -18.95
N PHE A 484 -17.60 -18.29 -18.32
CA PHE A 484 -16.86 -19.41 -18.86
C PHE A 484 -17.81 -20.45 -19.47
N SER A 485 -17.34 -21.15 -20.50
CA SER A 485 -18.06 -22.25 -21.14
C SER A 485 -17.10 -23.26 -21.73
N LEU A 486 -17.59 -24.48 -21.92
CA LEU A 486 -16.89 -25.50 -22.69
C LEU A 486 -17.08 -25.20 -24.18
N ALA A 487 -16.00 -24.86 -24.88
CA ALA A 487 -16.04 -24.53 -26.30
C ALA A 487 -16.00 -25.78 -27.19
N SER A 488 -15.18 -26.77 -26.80
CA SER A 488 -15.03 -28.05 -27.52
C SER A 488 -14.40 -29.13 -26.63
N GLY A 489 -14.53 -30.38 -27.06
CA GLY A 489 -14.07 -31.56 -26.31
C GLY A 489 -15.09 -32.03 -25.29
N ALA A 490 -14.69 -32.98 -24.44
CA ALA A 490 -15.53 -33.51 -23.36
C ALA A 490 -14.75 -33.49 -22.04
N LEU A 491 -15.44 -33.15 -20.96
CA LEU A 491 -14.89 -33.30 -19.62
C LEU A 491 -14.77 -34.79 -19.27
N PRO A 492 -13.86 -35.19 -18.36
CA PRO A 492 -13.86 -36.55 -17.85
C PRO A 492 -15.24 -36.91 -17.25
N PRO A 493 -15.78 -38.12 -17.50
CA PRO A 493 -17.03 -38.55 -16.89
C PRO A 493 -16.98 -38.42 -15.36
N GLY A 494 -18.02 -37.81 -14.76
CA GLY A 494 -18.08 -37.51 -13.33
C GLY A 494 -17.51 -36.14 -12.94
N MET A 495 -16.97 -35.38 -13.90
CA MET A 495 -16.50 -34.01 -13.71
C MET A 495 -17.52 -32.99 -14.22
N ALA A 496 -17.52 -31.80 -13.62
CA ALA A 496 -18.34 -30.66 -14.00
C ALA A 496 -17.49 -29.39 -14.16
N PHE A 497 -17.99 -28.48 -14.98
CA PHE A 497 -17.42 -27.15 -15.17
C PHE A 497 -18.52 -26.09 -15.10
N THR A 498 -18.33 -25.04 -14.30
CA THR A 498 -19.34 -23.99 -14.11
C THR A 498 -19.03 -22.74 -14.92
N SER A 499 -20.04 -21.88 -15.11
CA SER A 499 -19.88 -20.59 -15.78
C SER A 499 -19.01 -19.59 -15.02
N SER A 500 -18.72 -19.84 -13.74
CA SER A 500 -17.77 -19.06 -12.93
C SER A 500 -16.33 -19.58 -13.03
N GLY A 501 -16.06 -20.57 -13.90
CA GLY A 501 -14.72 -21.11 -14.12
C GLY A 501 -14.32 -22.20 -13.14
N ILE A 502 -15.26 -22.81 -12.40
CA ILE A 502 -14.94 -23.85 -11.42
C ILE A 502 -14.96 -25.23 -12.09
N PHE A 503 -13.86 -25.98 -11.99
CA PHE A 503 -13.73 -27.37 -12.43
C PHE A 503 -13.59 -28.30 -11.22
N SER A 504 -14.52 -29.25 -11.06
CA SER A 504 -14.56 -30.17 -9.91
C SER A 504 -15.41 -31.41 -10.20
N GLY A 505 -15.35 -32.42 -9.32
CA GLY A 505 -16.16 -33.63 -9.41
C GLY A 505 -15.45 -34.88 -8.88
N SER A 506 -15.97 -36.05 -9.23
CA SER A 506 -15.36 -37.35 -8.92
C SER A 506 -15.30 -38.17 -10.21
N PRO A 507 -14.13 -38.29 -10.86
CA PRO A 507 -14.04 -38.89 -12.17
C PRO A 507 -14.30 -40.40 -12.10
N THR A 508 -14.93 -40.96 -13.13
CA THR A 508 -15.34 -42.38 -13.15
C THR A 508 -14.63 -43.22 -14.21
N VAL A 509 -13.96 -42.58 -15.19
CA VAL A 509 -13.29 -43.26 -16.30
C VAL A 509 -11.88 -42.73 -16.47
N ALA A 510 -10.90 -43.64 -16.46
CA ALA A 510 -9.48 -43.33 -16.61
C ALA A 510 -9.19 -42.95 -18.07
N GLY A 511 -8.21 -42.07 -18.26
CA GLY A 511 -7.85 -41.58 -19.58
C GLY A 511 -7.30 -40.16 -19.53
N THR A 512 -6.81 -39.69 -20.68
CA THR A 512 -6.41 -38.29 -20.85
C THR A 512 -7.50 -37.57 -21.63
N TYR A 513 -8.03 -36.51 -21.04
CA TYR A 513 -9.12 -35.72 -21.60
C TYR A 513 -8.61 -34.35 -21.99
N THR A 514 -8.70 -34.02 -23.26
CA THR A 514 -8.38 -32.70 -23.79
C THR A 514 -9.65 -31.94 -24.15
N PHE A 515 -9.79 -30.73 -23.62
CA PHE A 515 -10.96 -29.88 -23.87
C PHE A 515 -10.57 -28.40 -23.92
N THR A 516 -11.38 -27.58 -24.58
CA THR A 516 -11.12 -26.16 -24.75
C THR A 516 -12.16 -25.37 -23.99
N ILE A 517 -11.69 -24.46 -23.13
CA ILE A 517 -12.54 -23.53 -22.39
C ILE A 517 -12.55 -22.20 -23.12
N ARG A 518 -13.74 -21.60 -23.23
CA ARG A 518 -13.95 -20.22 -23.68
C ARG A 518 -14.30 -19.35 -22.49
N VAL A 519 -13.72 -18.16 -22.45
CA VAL A 519 -14.19 -17.05 -21.62
C VAL A 519 -14.78 -15.96 -22.51
N THR A 520 -15.95 -15.47 -22.14
CA THR A 520 -16.66 -14.36 -22.79
C THR A 520 -16.78 -13.22 -21.80
N ASP A 521 -16.48 -12.00 -22.22
CA ASP A 521 -16.68 -10.80 -21.40
C ASP A 521 -18.08 -10.17 -21.66
N SER A 522 -18.42 -9.07 -20.98
CA SER A 522 -19.78 -8.49 -21.06
C SER A 522 -20.09 -7.82 -22.40
N VAL A 523 -19.08 -7.56 -23.23
CA VAL A 523 -19.26 -6.97 -24.58
C VAL A 523 -19.16 -8.03 -25.68
N GLY A 524 -19.06 -9.31 -25.32
CA GLY A 524 -19.05 -10.44 -26.25
C GLY A 524 -17.66 -10.77 -26.81
N THR A 525 -16.59 -10.15 -26.31
CA THR A 525 -15.21 -10.54 -26.65
C THR A 525 -14.93 -11.92 -26.08
N ASN A 526 -14.24 -12.76 -26.86
CA ASN A 526 -13.98 -14.14 -26.50
C ASN A 526 -12.49 -14.48 -26.53
N ALA A 527 -12.04 -15.27 -25.56
CA ALA A 527 -10.74 -15.92 -25.57
C ALA A 527 -10.88 -17.41 -25.26
N GLN A 528 -9.96 -18.24 -25.78
CA GLN A 528 -10.02 -19.69 -25.62
C GLN A 528 -8.66 -20.26 -25.19
N GLN A 529 -8.68 -21.32 -24.39
CA GLN A 529 -7.49 -22.07 -24.00
C GLN A 529 -7.82 -23.55 -23.90
N SER A 530 -6.91 -24.38 -24.44
CA SER A 530 -7.00 -25.83 -24.32
C SER A 530 -6.38 -26.32 -23.01
N PHE A 531 -7.05 -27.26 -22.38
CA PHE A 531 -6.64 -27.95 -21.17
C PHE A 531 -6.53 -29.44 -21.43
N SER A 532 -5.66 -30.09 -20.66
CA SER A 532 -5.52 -31.54 -20.63
C SER A 532 -5.52 -32.02 -19.19
N VAL A 533 -6.34 -33.02 -18.87
CA VAL A 533 -6.41 -33.66 -17.55
C VAL A 533 -6.24 -35.15 -17.72
N ALA A 534 -5.25 -35.71 -17.02
CA ALA A 534 -5.08 -37.16 -16.90
C ALA A 534 -5.87 -37.68 -15.68
N ILE A 535 -6.68 -38.72 -15.89
CA ILE A 535 -7.37 -39.46 -14.84
C ILE A 535 -6.71 -40.84 -14.72
N ASP A 536 -6.05 -41.06 -13.59
CA ASP A 536 -5.39 -42.32 -13.26
C ASP A 536 -6.43 -43.39 -12.86
N PRO A 537 -6.18 -44.68 -13.15
CA PRO A 537 -7.00 -45.77 -12.64
C PRO A 537 -6.94 -45.86 -11.11
N PRO A 538 -7.90 -46.54 -10.45
CA PRO A 538 -7.84 -46.72 -9.00
C PRO A 538 -6.64 -47.58 -8.61
N ASN A 539 -6.23 -47.50 -7.34
CA ASN A 539 -5.25 -48.46 -6.84
C ASN A 539 -5.84 -49.88 -6.93
N PRO A 540 -5.08 -50.90 -7.36
CA PRO A 540 -5.57 -52.27 -7.43
C PRO A 540 -6.14 -52.73 -6.08
N LEU A 541 -7.31 -53.37 -6.12
CA LEU A 541 -7.90 -54.00 -4.94
C LEU A 541 -7.03 -55.20 -4.54
N ALA A 542 -6.59 -55.26 -3.29
CA ALA A 542 -5.72 -56.32 -2.79
C ALA A 542 -5.95 -56.62 -1.30
N PHE A 543 -5.70 -57.87 -0.89
CA PHE A 543 -5.67 -58.25 0.53
C PHE A 543 -4.37 -57.81 1.18
N PHE A 544 -4.48 -57.25 2.39
CA PHE A 544 -3.36 -57.03 3.29
C PHE A 544 -3.23 -58.19 4.29
N THR A 545 -4.36 -58.71 4.77
CA THR A 545 -4.38 -59.93 5.58
C THR A 545 -4.10 -61.15 4.71
N THR A 546 -2.96 -61.80 4.94
CA THR A 546 -2.52 -63.00 4.19
C THR A 546 -2.62 -64.30 5.00
N SER A 547 -2.83 -64.21 6.32
CA SER A 547 -2.94 -65.36 7.22
C SER A 547 -3.95 -65.10 8.34
N LEU A 548 -4.53 -66.18 8.87
CA LEU A 548 -5.42 -66.15 10.04
C LEU A 548 -4.81 -66.99 11.18
N PRO A 549 -4.98 -66.60 12.45
CA PRO A 549 -4.52 -67.37 13.60
C PRO A 549 -5.10 -68.79 13.67
N LYS A 550 -4.42 -69.69 14.37
CA LYS A 550 -4.98 -71.00 14.71
C LYS A 550 -6.16 -70.86 15.68
N GLY A 551 -7.10 -71.80 15.60
CA GLY A 551 -8.23 -71.92 16.53
C GLY A 551 -8.12 -73.18 17.39
N LYS A 552 -9.00 -73.31 18.38
CA LYS A 552 -9.12 -74.50 19.24
C LYS A 552 -10.58 -74.92 19.35
N VAL A 553 -10.87 -76.23 19.29
CA VAL A 553 -12.24 -76.76 19.39
C VAL A 553 -12.94 -76.25 20.65
N GLY A 554 -14.19 -75.81 20.49
CA GLY A 554 -15.06 -75.33 21.56
C GLY A 554 -14.69 -73.97 22.15
N SER A 555 -13.54 -73.39 21.78
CA SER A 555 -13.10 -72.07 22.24
C SER A 555 -13.60 -70.97 21.30
N VAL A 556 -13.97 -69.82 21.84
CA VAL A 556 -14.37 -68.67 21.03
C VAL A 556 -13.16 -68.18 20.22
N TYR A 557 -13.30 -68.15 18.90
CA TYR A 557 -12.33 -67.58 17.99
C TYR A 557 -12.55 -66.07 17.90
N ALA A 558 -11.55 -65.31 18.36
CA ALA A 558 -11.61 -63.85 18.35
C ALA A 558 -11.85 -63.31 16.92
N ALA A 559 -12.80 -62.38 16.77
CA ALA A 559 -13.18 -61.84 15.47
C ALA A 559 -11.98 -61.23 14.73
N GLN A 560 -11.69 -61.77 13.55
CA GLN A 560 -10.63 -61.27 12.66
C GLN A 560 -11.28 -60.50 11.53
N THR A 561 -10.90 -59.23 11.37
CA THR A 561 -11.33 -58.42 10.23
C THR A 561 -10.26 -58.50 9.14
N LEU A 562 -10.67 -58.87 7.92
CA LEU A 562 -9.74 -58.90 6.79
C LEU A 562 -9.46 -57.47 6.30
N GLU A 563 -8.20 -57.08 6.39
CA GLU A 563 -7.72 -55.80 5.88
C GLU A 563 -7.39 -55.91 4.40
N ILE A 564 -7.74 -54.85 3.67
CA ILE A 564 -7.64 -54.74 2.22
C ILE A 564 -7.18 -53.33 1.84
N SER A 565 -6.46 -53.23 0.75
CA SER A 565 -5.97 -51.98 0.17
C SER A 565 -6.55 -51.77 -1.24
N GLY A 566 -6.58 -50.51 -1.69
CA GLY A 566 -7.06 -50.13 -3.03
C GLY A 566 -8.56 -50.37 -3.29
N GLY A 567 -8.95 -50.41 -4.56
CA GLY A 567 -10.35 -50.44 -4.99
C GLY A 567 -11.09 -49.12 -4.78
N VAL A 568 -12.35 -49.07 -5.21
CA VAL A 568 -13.22 -47.88 -5.16
C VAL A 568 -14.50 -48.19 -4.39
N GLY A 569 -14.91 -47.25 -3.52
CA GLY A 569 -16.18 -47.30 -2.83
C GLY A 569 -16.35 -48.47 -1.85
N ALA A 570 -17.58 -48.92 -1.68
CA ALA A 570 -17.94 -49.98 -0.73
C ALA A 570 -17.37 -51.34 -1.14
N ARG A 571 -16.91 -52.13 -0.16
CA ARG A 571 -16.33 -53.47 -0.36
C ARG A 571 -17.25 -54.55 0.21
N THR A 572 -17.46 -55.61 -0.55
CA THR A 572 -18.27 -56.77 -0.15
C THR A 572 -17.47 -58.06 -0.24
N PHE A 573 -17.50 -58.85 0.83
CA PHE A 573 -16.75 -60.09 0.92
C PHE A 573 -17.66 -61.31 0.74
N SER A 574 -17.11 -62.37 0.15
CA SER A 574 -17.81 -63.65 -0.07
C SER A 574 -16.85 -64.82 -0.05
N LEU A 575 -17.35 -66.01 0.27
CA LEU A 575 -16.60 -67.26 0.12
C LEU A 575 -16.55 -67.65 -1.36
N ALA A 576 -15.36 -67.64 -1.95
CA ALA A 576 -15.17 -67.98 -3.36
C ALA A 576 -15.04 -69.49 -3.59
N SER A 577 -14.35 -70.20 -2.69
CA SER A 577 -14.17 -71.65 -2.74
C SER A 577 -13.74 -72.23 -1.38
N GLY A 578 -13.88 -73.55 -1.22
CA GLY A 578 -13.58 -74.27 0.01
C GLY A 578 -14.73 -74.25 1.02
N ALA A 579 -14.44 -74.63 2.27
CA ALA A 579 -15.40 -74.61 3.36
C ALA A 579 -14.75 -74.00 4.61
N LEU A 580 -15.53 -73.22 5.36
CA LEU A 580 -15.11 -72.72 6.67
C LEU A 580 -15.07 -73.90 7.66
N PRO A 581 -14.23 -73.85 8.72
CA PRO A 581 -14.31 -74.83 9.81
C PRO A 581 -15.74 -74.88 10.38
N PRO A 582 -16.29 -76.08 10.67
CA PRO A 582 -17.61 -76.19 11.29
C PRO A 582 -17.70 -75.36 12.58
N GLY A 583 -18.75 -74.56 12.72
CA GLY A 583 -18.92 -73.62 13.84
C GLY A 583 -18.31 -72.23 13.63
N MET A 584 -17.64 -71.99 12.49
CA MET A 584 -17.14 -70.68 12.08
C MET A 584 -18.07 -70.01 11.06
N ALA A 585 -18.09 -68.69 11.08
CA ALA A 585 -18.85 -67.84 10.16
C ALA A 585 -17.95 -66.75 9.55
N PHE A 586 -18.36 -66.27 8.38
CA PHE A 586 -17.72 -65.16 7.69
C PHE A 586 -18.78 -64.19 7.19
N THR A 587 -18.64 -62.91 7.53
CA THR A 587 -19.63 -61.88 7.17
C THR A 587 -19.28 -61.19 5.85
N SER A 588 -20.29 -60.59 5.21
CA SER A 588 -20.10 -59.78 4.00
C SER A 588 -19.25 -58.51 4.23
N SER A 589 -19.02 -58.14 5.49
CA SER A 589 -18.13 -57.03 5.89
C SER A 589 -16.70 -57.47 6.15
N GLY A 590 -16.36 -58.74 5.91
CA GLY A 590 -14.99 -59.24 6.03
C GLY A 590 -14.59 -59.71 7.42
N ILE A 591 -15.55 -60.07 8.28
CA ILE A 591 -15.28 -60.53 9.66
C ILE A 591 -15.37 -62.05 9.72
N PHE A 592 -14.31 -62.71 10.17
CA PHE A 592 -14.22 -64.15 10.42
C PHE A 592 -14.24 -64.43 11.93
N SER A 593 -15.22 -65.19 12.42
CA SER A 593 -15.41 -65.48 13.85
C SER A 593 -16.27 -66.73 14.09
N GLY A 594 -16.33 -67.21 15.33
CA GLY A 594 -17.18 -68.34 15.72
C GLY A 594 -16.56 -69.21 16.81
N SER A 595 -17.07 -70.42 16.97
CA SER A 595 -16.52 -71.43 17.88
C SER A 595 -16.39 -72.75 17.12
N PRO A 596 -15.18 -73.13 16.69
CA PRO A 596 -15.00 -74.29 15.83
C PRO A 596 -15.32 -75.58 16.58
N THR A 597 -15.95 -76.55 15.91
CA THR A 597 -16.43 -77.79 16.55
C THR A 597 -15.65 -79.04 16.15
N ILE A 598 -14.83 -78.99 15.10
CA ILE A 598 -14.07 -80.13 14.58
C ILE A 598 -12.62 -79.70 14.31
N ALA A 599 -11.67 -80.39 14.96
CA ALA A 599 -10.24 -80.20 14.73
C ALA A 599 -9.85 -80.59 13.29
N GLY A 600 -8.89 -79.88 12.72
CA GLY A 600 -8.47 -80.08 11.33
C GLY A 600 -7.85 -78.84 10.71
N THR A 601 -7.27 -79.01 9.52
CA THR A 601 -6.78 -77.88 8.71
C THR A 601 -7.77 -77.60 7.60
N TYR A 602 -8.33 -76.40 7.60
CA TYR A 602 -9.34 -75.96 6.63
C TYR A 602 -8.73 -74.92 5.70
N THR A 603 -8.86 -75.16 4.39
CA THR A 603 -8.44 -74.23 3.35
C THR A 603 -9.65 -73.66 2.63
N PHE A 604 -9.68 -72.34 2.50
CA PHE A 604 -10.78 -71.63 1.84
C PHE A 604 -10.28 -70.35 1.19
N THR A 605 -10.97 -69.89 0.14
CA THR A 605 -10.62 -68.66 -0.56
C THR A 605 -11.72 -67.63 -0.39
N ILE A 606 -11.35 -66.44 0.07
CA ILE A 606 -12.26 -65.30 0.20
C ILE A 606 -12.08 -64.40 -1.01
N ARG A 607 -13.20 -63.93 -1.56
CA ARG A 607 -13.27 -62.88 -2.58
C ARG A 607 -13.74 -61.58 -1.94
N VAL A 608 -13.11 -60.47 -2.32
CA VAL A 608 -13.65 -59.12 -2.10
C VAL A 608 -13.98 -58.47 -3.44
N THR A 609 -15.15 -57.82 -3.49
CA THR A 609 -15.65 -57.05 -4.64
C THR A 609 -15.82 -55.59 -4.23
N ASP A 610 -15.30 -54.64 -5.01
CA ASP A 610 -15.54 -53.20 -4.79
C ASP A 610 -16.78 -52.68 -5.54
N SER A 611 -17.11 -51.39 -5.41
CA SER A 611 -18.32 -50.83 -6.02
C SER A 611 -18.28 -50.72 -7.55
N LEU A 612 -17.11 -50.90 -8.16
CA LEU A 612 -16.93 -50.96 -9.61
C LEU A 612 -16.95 -52.40 -10.14
N GLY A 613 -17.17 -53.39 -9.27
CA GLY A 613 -17.16 -54.80 -9.64
C GLY A 613 -15.75 -55.39 -9.77
N THR A 614 -14.71 -54.65 -9.37
CA THR A 614 -13.34 -55.17 -9.32
C THR A 614 -13.22 -56.19 -8.20
N ASN A 615 -12.57 -57.32 -8.48
CA ASN A 615 -12.46 -58.42 -7.55
C ASN A 615 -11.01 -58.76 -7.20
N ALA A 616 -10.76 -59.10 -5.93
CA ALA A 616 -9.52 -59.71 -5.46
C ALA A 616 -9.84 -60.98 -4.66
N GLN A 617 -8.91 -61.94 -4.63
CA GLN A 617 -9.08 -63.19 -3.89
C GLN A 617 -7.85 -63.48 -3.03
N GLN A 618 -8.06 -64.08 -1.86
CA GLN A 618 -7.01 -64.56 -0.97
C GLN A 618 -7.37 -65.93 -0.41
N SER A 619 -6.44 -66.88 -0.51
CA SER A 619 -6.56 -68.19 0.12
C SER A 619 -6.05 -68.14 1.55
N PHE A 620 -6.80 -68.72 2.47
CA PHE A 620 -6.45 -68.87 3.88
C PHE A 620 -6.39 -70.34 4.25
N SER A 621 -5.51 -70.67 5.20
CA SER A 621 -5.41 -71.98 5.83
C SER A 621 -5.48 -71.79 7.33
N VAL A 622 -6.52 -72.32 7.96
CA VAL A 622 -6.73 -72.24 9.41
C VAL A 622 -6.62 -73.63 10.02
N ALA A 623 -5.67 -73.80 10.94
CA ALA A 623 -5.59 -75.01 11.75
C ALA A 623 -6.46 -74.85 13.01
N ILE A 624 -7.31 -75.85 13.26
CA ILE A 624 -8.08 -75.99 14.49
C ILE A 624 -7.46 -77.12 15.31
N ASP A 625 -6.86 -76.73 16.43
CA ASP A 625 -6.27 -77.66 17.39
C ASP A 625 -7.39 -78.32 18.24
N PRO A 626 -7.16 -79.54 18.77
CA PRO A 626 -8.14 -80.28 19.58
C PRO A 626 -8.62 -79.57 20.85
#